data_AF-A0AAE4TPD8-F1
#
_entry.id   AF-A0AAE4TPD8-F1
#
_cell.length_a   1.000
_cell.length_b   1.000
_cell.length_c   1.000
_cell.angle_alpha   90.00
_cell.angle_beta   90.00
_cell.angle_gamma   90.00
#
_symmetry.space_group_name_H-M   'P 1'
#
loop_
_entity.id
_entity.type
_entity.pdbx_description
1 polymer ?
#
loop_
_entity_poly.entity_id
_entity_poly.type
_entity_poly.pdbx_seq_one_letter_code
_entity_poly.pdbx_strand_id
1 'polypeptide(L)'
;MQSQQKAESNLLRVYGRLVSLTLVLIILAVIGVKYFATMPQLAARSVEVEHTRFLNVLAMVRSQWLSLGKPQQMRLDWEVFNEQNTHNEQQTLVIMSAQGWPQPTELSDQGCQALWWQLMGQEAADNSLIGSYFRKDNSCRYRSQNGDSIGYQLNSGRVIFLTSP
;
A
#
# COMPACT_ATOMS: atom_id res chain seq x y z
N MET A 1 -44.86 -47.43 30.63
CA MET A 1 -44.10 -47.72 29.38
C MET A 1 -44.14 -46.60 28.34
N GLN A 2 -45.05 -45.60 28.39
CA GLN A 2 -45.10 -44.50 27.39
C GLN A 2 -44.04 -43.39 27.55
N SER A 3 -43.41 -43.24 28.72
CA SER A 3 -42.41 -42.18 28.96
C SER A 3 -41.06 -42.45 28.29
N GLN A 4 -40.68 -43.72 28.12
CA GLN A 4 -39.41 -44.10 27.48
C GLN A 4 -39.42 -43.85 25.96
N GLN A 5 -40.51 -44.16 25.26
CA GLN A 5 -40.63 -43.85 23.82
C GLN A 5 -40.63 -42.34 23.52
N LYS A 6 -41.18 -41.52 24.43
CA LYS A 6 -41.19 -40.06 24.29
C LYS A 6 -39.81 -39.43 24.59
N ALA A 7 -39.01 -40.08 25.44
CA ALA A 7 -37.63 -39.69 25.67
C ALA A 7 -36.74 -40.05 24.47
N GLU A 8 -36.89 -41.25 23.91
CA GLU A 8 -36.11 -41.72 22.73
C GLU A 8 -36.37 -40.87 21.47
N SER A 9 -37.63 -40.50 21.19
CA SER A 9 -37.93 -39.66 20.03
C SER A 9 -37.42 -38.23 20.17
N ASN A 10 -37.42 -37.68 21.40
CA ASN A 10 -36.81 -36.38 21.68
C ASN A 10 -35.29 -36.43 21.61
N LEU A 11 -34.67 -37.54 22.05
CA LEU A 11 -33.22 -37.74 22.00
C LEU A 11 -32.74 -37.81 20.54
N LEU A 12 -33.44 -38.54 19.68
CA LEU A 12 -33.16 -38.59 18.23
C LEU A 12 -33.33 -37.22 17.56
N ARG A 13 -34.35 -36.44 17.94
CA ARG A 13 -34.60 -35.11 17.38
C ARG A 13 -33.56 -34.08 17.78
N VAL A 14 -33.09 -34.15 19.04
CA VAL A 14 -32.01 -33.29 19.55
C VAL A 14 -30.68 -33.67 18.91
N TYR A 15 -30.41 -34.96 18.73
CA TYR A 15 -29.20 -35.45 18.06
C TYR A 15 -29.12 -34.98 16.60
N GLY A 16 -30.24 -35.07 15.86
CA GLY A 16 -30.30 -34.55 14.48
C GLY A 16 -30.07 -33.04 14.38
N ARG A 17 -30.56 -32.26 15.36
CA ARG A 17 -30.28 -30.81 15.44
C ARG A 17 -28.82 -30.53 15.75
N LEU A 18 -28.20 -31.27 16.67
CA LEU A 18 -26.78 -31.14 17.00
C LEU A 18 -25.89 -31.45 15.80
N VAL A 19 -26.16 -32.56 15.09
CA VAL A 19 -25.41 -32.91 13.87
C VAL A 19 -25.52 -31.81 12.82
N SER A 20 -26.73 -31.30 12.56
CA SER A 20 -26.95 -30.20 11.60
C SER A 20 -26.19 -28.92 11.99
N LEU A 21 -26.23 -28.53 13.26
CA LEU A 21 -25.53 -27.34 13.77
C LEU A 21 -24.01 -27.47 13.65
N THR A 22 -23.49 -28.68 13.92
CA THR A 22 -22.06 -28.99 13.80
C THR A 22 -21.62 -28.94 12.33
N LEU A 23 -22.45 -29.45 11.42
CA LEU A 23 -22.19 -29.42 9.97
C LEU A 23 -22.14 -27.99 9.43
N VAL A 24 -23.08 -27.13 9.85
CA VAL A 24 -23.10 -25.70 9.49
C VAL A 24 -21.85 -24.99 10.02
N LEU A 25 -21.43 -25.25 11.26
CA LEU A 25 -20.20 -24.68 11.82
C LEU A 25 -18.95 -25.10 11.05
N ILE A 26 -18.86 -26.36 10.62
CA ILE A 26 -17.75 -26.85 9.80
C ILE A 26 -17.74 -26.14 8.45
N ILE A 27 -18.90 -25.97 7.80
CA ILE A 27 -19.01 -25.25 6.53
C ILE A 27 -18.55 -23.79 6.70
N LEU A 28 -19.00 -23.10 7.75
CA LEU A 28 -18.58 -21.73 8.05
C LEU A 28 -17.08 -21.63 8.35
N ALA A 29 -16.52 -22.61 9.06
CA ALA A 29 -15.08 -22.65 9.35
C ALA A 29 -14.26 -22.87 8.07
N VAL A 30 -14.67 -23.78 7.19
CA VAL A 30 -13.99 -24.01 5.91
C VAL A 30 -14.07 -22.77 5.01
N ILE A 31 -15.23 -22.14 4.91
CA ILE A 31 -15.41 -20.89 4.15
C ILE A 31 -14.56 -19.78 4.76
N GLY A 32 -14.57 -19.63 6.08
CA GLY A 32 -13.76 -18.64 6.80
C GLY A 32 -12.27 -18.84 6.51
N VAL A 33 -11.73 -20.03 6.74
CA VAL A 33 -10.31 -20.32 6.49
C VAL A 33 -9.95 -20.12 5.02
N LYS A 34 -10.77 -20.58 4.06
CA LYS A 34 -10.55 -20.33 2.62
C LYS A 34 -10.54 -18.84 2.30
N TYR A 35 -11.48 -18.07 2.84
CA TYR A 35 -11.61 -16.64 2.55
C TYR A 35 -10.46 -15.84 3.18
N PHE A 36 -10.12 -16.10 4.45
CA PHE A 36 -9.00 -15.45 5.13
C PHE A 36 -7.64 -15.88 4.56
N ALA A 37 -7.46 -17.13 4.13
CA ALA A 37 -6.22 -17.57 3.48
C ALA A 37 -6.04 -16.99 2.06
N THR A 38 -7.11 -16.49 1.43
CA THR A 38 -7.05 -15.83 0.11
C THR A 38 -6.86 -14.30 0.22
N MET A 39 -6.85 -13.75 1.45
CA MET A 39 -6.55 -12.35 1.72
C MET A 39 -5.07 -11.87 1.68
N PRO A 40 -4.01 -12.66 1.38
CA PRO A 40 -2.71 -12.05 1.10
C PRO A 40 -2.65 -11.32 -0.26
N GLN A 41 -3.67 -11.48 -1.12
CA GLN A 41 -3.74 -10.87 -2.45
C GLN A 41 -4.11 -9.37 -2.44
N LEU A 42 -4.69 -8.88 -1.34
CA LEU A 42 -5.03 -7.45 -1.19
C LEU A 42 -3.78 -6.57 -1.09
N ALA A 43 -2.73 -7.08 -0.46
CA ALA A 43 -1.51 -6.32 -0.22
C ALA A 43 -0.52 -6.36 -1.41
N ALA A 44 -0.52 -7.41 -2.24
CA ALA A 44 0.20 -7.39 -3.51
C ALA A 44 -0.46 -6.42 -4.50
N ARG A 45 -1.81 -6.40 -4.56
CA ARG A 45 -2.54 -5.39 -5.33
C ARG A 45 -2.29 -3.97 -4.83
N SER A 46 -2.08 -3.75 -3.52
CA SER A 46 -1.81 -2.40 -3.02
C SER A 46 -0.49 -1.84 -3.53
N VAL A 47 0.59 -2.65 -3.64
CA VAL A 47 1.88 -2.12 -4.13
C VAL A 47 1.85 -1.84 -5.62
N GLU A 48 1.13 -2.63 -6.41
CA GLU A 48 0.93 -2.37 -7.85
C GLU A 48 0.13 -1.07 -8.09
N VAL A 49 -0.89 -0.82 -7.25
CA VAL A 49 -1.65 0.44 -7.28
C VAL A 49 -0.76 1.62 -6.89
N GLU A 50 0.03 1.51 -5.82
CA GLU A 50 0.99 2.54 -5.42
C GLU A 50 2.06 2.78 -6.50
N HIS A 51 2.52 1.74 -7.17
CA HIS A 51 3.46 1.85 -8.28
C HIS A 51 2.88 2.66 -9.44
N THR A 52 1.64 2.38 -9.85
CA THR A 52 0.95 3.12 -10.92
C THR A 52 0.70 4.57 -10.52
N ARG A 53 0.26 4.80 -9.28
CA ARG A 53 0.05 6.15 -8.74
C ARG A 53 1.36 6.93 -8.72
N PHE A 54 2.45 6.32 -8.27
CA PHE A 54 3.77 6.94 -8.23
C PHE A 54 4.27 7.33 -9.62
N LEU A 55 4.09 6.47 -10.63
CA LEU A 55 4.41 6.80 -12.02
C LEU A 55 3.61 8.01 -12.53
N ASN A 56 2.32 8.08 -12.24
CA ASN A 56 1.47 9.20 -12.64
C ASN A 56 1.89 10.50 -11.97
N VAL A 57 2.20 10.46 -10.66
CA VAL A 57 2.72 11.62 -9.92
C VAL A 57 4.04 12.08 -10.51
N LEU A 58 5.00 11.18 -10.76
CA LEU A 58 6.29 11.55 -11.35
C LEU A 58 6.13 12.18 -12.74
N ALA A 59 5.22 11.66 -13.57
CA ALA A 59 4.91 12.23 -14.88
C ALA A 59 4.33 13.65 -14.76
N MET A 60 3.41 13.86 -13.81
CA MET A 60 2.83 15.17 -13.51
C MET A 60 3.89 16.16 -13.04
N VAL A 61 4.72 15.78 -12.07
CA VAL A 61 5.80 16.60 -11.52
C VAL A 61 6.80 17.00 -12.61
N ARG A 62 7.20 16.04 -13.46
CA ARG A 62 8.08 16.31 -14.59
C ARG A 62 7.45 17.25 -15.61
N SER A 63 6.15 17.10 -15.89
CA SER A 63 5.43 18.01 -16.78
C SER A 63 5.43 19.44 -16.25
N GLN A 64 5.10 19.63 -14.97
CA GLN A 64 5.11 20.94 -14.34
C GLN A 64 6.53 21.55 -14.32
N TRP A 65 7.56 20.74 -14.06
CA TRP A 65 8.96 21.18 -14.13
C TRP A 65 9.36 21.67 -15.54
N LEU A 66 8.89 20.99 -16.60
CA LEU A 66 9.11 21.44 -17.98
C LEU A 66 8.36 22.75 -18.26
N SER A 67 7.12 22.89 -17.78
CA SER A 67 6.31 24.09 -17.93
C SER A 67 6.89 25.31 -17.20
N LEU A 68 7.52 25.11 -16.04
CA LEU A 68 8.14 26.18 -15.24
C LEU A 68 9.56 26.58 -15.70
N GLY A 69 10.06 26.01 -16.80
CA GLY A 69 11.38 26.36 -17.32
C GLY A 69 12.54 25.70 -16.59
N LYS A 70 12.33 24.51 -16.02
CA LYS A 70 13.35 23.64 -15.41
C LYS A 70 14.02 24.21 -14.14
N PRO A 71 13.25 24.65 -13.13
CA PRO A 71 13.83 25.16 -11.89
C PRO A 71 14.54 24.05 -11.10
N GLN A 72 15.53 24.43 -10.27
CA GLN A 72 16.22 23.50 -9.37
C GLN A 72 15.38 23.10 -8.16
N GLN A 73 14.44 23.96 -7.76
CA GLN A 73 13.49 23.72 -6.69
C GLN A 73 12.11 24.11 -7.16
N MET A 74 11.11 23.31 -6.80
CA MET A 74 9.76 23.51 -7.28
C MET A 74 8.76 23.24 -6.16
N ARG A 75 7.73 24.10 -6.05
CA ARG A 75 6.58 23.83 -5.20
C ARG A 75 5.62 22.91 -5.95
N LEU A 76 5.26 21.80 -5.34
CA LEU A 76 4.25 20.89 -5.86
C LEU A 76 2.85 21.41 -5.54
N ASP A 77 2.17 21.99 -6.51
CA ASP A 77 0.80 22.46 -6.32
C ASP A 77 -0.15 21.25 -6.35
N TRP A 78 -0.17 20.48 -5.25
CA TRP A 78 -1.06 19.34 -5.02
C TRP A 78 -2.47 19.78 -4.61
N GLU A 79 -2.65 21.08 -4.36
CA GLU A 79 -3.82 21.79 -3.82
C GLU A 79 -5.13 21.59 -4.59
N VAL A 80 -5.11 20.93 -5.75
CA VAL A 80 -6.33 20.47 -6.44
C VAL A 80 -6.90 19.18 -5.82
N PHE A 81 -6.12 18.41 -5.06
CA PHE A 81 -6.51 17.08 -4.58
C PHE A 81 -6.81 16.98 -3.08
N ASN A 82 -6.52 18.00 -2.26
CA ASN A 82 -6.75 17.94 -0.81
C ASN A 82 -7.26 19.28 -0.26
N GLU A 83 -8.58 19.50 -0.29
CA GLU A 83 -9.20 20.71 0.27
C GLU A 83 -9.12 20.83 1.81
N GLN A 84 -8.40 19.95 2.51
CA GLN A 84 -8.49 19.81 3.97
C GLN A 84 -7.19 19.86 4.78
N ASN A 85 -6.00 20.06 4.18
CA ASN A 85 -4.74 20.10 4.95
C ASN A 85 -3.92 21.38 4.72
N THR A 86 -4.35 22.46 5.35
CA THR A 86 -3.76 23.82 5.29
C THR A 86 -2.59 24.04 6.24
N HIS A 87 -1.73 23.06 6.50
CA HIS A 87 -0.54 23.25 7.34
C HIS A 87 0.60 22.34 6.90
N ASN A 88 1.43 22.78 5.95
CA ASN A 88 2.89 22.54 5.89
C ASN A 88 3.45 23.04 4.55
N GLU A 89 3.72 24.34 4.44
CA GLU A 89 4.35 24.95 3.25
C GLU A 89 5.72 24.35 2.90
N GLN A 90 6.39 23.72 3.87
CA GLN A 90 7.69 23.07 3.70
C GLN A 90 7.60 21.66 3.07
N GLN A 91 6.46 20.97 3.21
CA GLN A 91 6.25 19.64 2.61
C GLN A 91 6.03 19.72 1.09
N THR A 92 5.88 20.93 0.56
CA THR A 92 5.56 21.17 -0.84
C THR A 92 6.79 21.48 -1.70
N LEU A 93 7.95 21.79 -1.12
CA LEU A 93 9.15 22.17 -1.87
C LEU A 93 10.02 20.95 -2.23
N VAL A 94 10.05 20.55 -3.50
CA VAL A 94 10.86 19.45 -4.02
C VAL A 94 12.12 19.98 -4.69
N ILE A 95 13.26 19.34 -4.41
CA ILE A 95 14.51 19.56 -5.14
C ILE A 95 14.52 18.67 -6.39
N MET A 96 14.90 19.22 -7.53
CA MET A 96 14.90 18.52 -8.81
C MET A 96 16.33 18.25 -9.29
N SER A 97 16.56 17.08 -9.90
CA SER A 97 17.80 16.81 -10.62
C SER A 97 17.89 17.64 -11.89
N ALA A 98 19.09 17.73 -12.46
CA ALA A 98 19.30 18.39 -13.77
C ALA A 98 18.47 17.75 -14.90
N GLN A 99 18.08 16.48 -14.72
CA GLN A 99 17.26 15.71 -15.65
C GLN A 99 15.75 15.89 -15.41
N GLY A 100 15.35 16.63 -14.38
CA GLY A 100 13.95 16.94 -14.08
C GLY A 100 13.24 15.88 -13.24
N TRP A 101 13.97 15.23 -12.34
CA TRP A 101 13.44 14.20 -11.45
C TRP A 101 13.53 14.59 -9.98
N PRO A 102 12.48 14.39 -9.17
CA PRO A 102 12.49 14.67 -7.74
C PRO A 102 13.65 13.98 -7.02
N GLN A 103 14.31 14.73 -6.15
CA GLN A 103 15.43 14.29 -5.32
C GLN A 103 15.08 14.41 -3.84
N PRO A 104 15.59 13.49 -3.00
CA PRO A 104 15.50 13.67 -1.57
C PRO A 104 16.44 14.80 -1.13
N THR A 105 16.07 15.51 -0.06
CA THR A 105 16.91 16.56 0.54
C THR A 105 18.25 16.02 1.02
N GLU A 106 18.24 14.77 1.48
CA GLU A 106 19.42 14.05 1.94
C GLU A 106 19.50 12.66 1.30
N LEU A 107 20.70 12.21 0.96
CA LEU A 107 20.94 10.86 0.42
C LEU A 107 21.01 9.84 1.57
N SER A 108 19.87 9.68 2.25
CA SER A 108 19.67 8.83 3.43
C SER A 108 18.33 8.11 3.35
N ASP A 109 18.15 7.08 4.17
CA ASP A 109 16.88 6.36 4.28
C ASP A 109 15.74 7.33 4.65
N GLN A 110 16.02 8.26 5.57
CA GLN A 110 15.09 9.31 5.98
C GLN A 110 14.77 10.27 4.83
N GLY A 111 15.74 10.63 4.00
CA GLY A 111 15.51 11.48 2.83
C GLY A 111 14.63 10.80 1.78
N CYS A 112 14.86 9.51 1.50
CA CYS A 112 13.99 8.74 0.61
C CYS A 112 12.56 8.63 1.15
N GLN A 113 12.40 8.42 2.46
CA GLN A 113 11.08 8.39 3.12
C GLN A 113 10.37 9.74 3.04
N ALA A 114 11.09 10.84 3.31
CA ALA A 114 10.56 12.19 3.20
C ALA A 114 10.10 12.51 1.77
N LEU A 115 10.91 12.13 0.78
CA LEU A 115 10.55 12.28 -0.63
C LEU A 115 9.28 11.50 -0.99
N TRP A 116 9.11 10.28 -0.45
CA TRP A 116 7.90 9.49 -0.67
C TRP A 116 6.66 10.21 -0.15
N TRP A 117 6.70 10.70 1.08
CA TRP A 117 5.57 11.44 1.67
C TRP A 117 5.28 12.73 0.94
N GLN A 118 6.31 13.41 0.45
CA GLN A 118 6.16 14.63 -0.33
C GLN A 118 5.48 14.39 -1.68
N LEU A 119 5.76 13.27 -2.35
CA LEU A 119 5.18 12.94 -3.66
C LEU A 119 3.81 12.26 -3.53
N MET A 120 3.67 11.34 -2.58
CA MET A 120 2.49 10.48 -2.46
C MET A 120 1.48 10.97 -1.41
N GLY A 121 1.82 12.00 -0.64
CA GLY A 121 1.04 12.51 0.48
C GLY A 121 1.20 11.67 1.74
N GLN A 122 0.69 12.20 2.86
CA GLN A 122 0.72 11.57 4.19
C GLN A 122 -0.40 10.54 4.45
N GLU A 123 -1.19 10.16 3.44
CA GLU A 123 -2.22 9.15 3.63
C GLU A 123 -1.66 7.73 3.45
N ALA A 124 -1.32 7.09 4.58
CA ALA A 124 -1.70 5.72 4.92
C ALA A 124 -0.89 5.22 6.13
N ALA A 125 -1.33 5.63 7.33
CA ALA A 125 -1.00 4.93 8.56
C ALA A 125 -1.70 3.56 8.54
N ASP A 126 -0.96 2.54 8.06
CA ASP A 126 -1.04 1.11 8.44
C ASP A 126 -0.40 0.20 7.37
N ASN A 127 -0.25 0.69 6.13
CA ASN A 127 0.30 -0.07 5.01
C ASN A 127 1.40 0.68 4.24
N SER A 128 2.07 1.62 4.92
CA SER A 128 3.06 2.50 4.31
C SER A 128 4.34 1.74 3.92
N LEU A 129 4.82 2.04 2.71
CA LEU A 129 6.11 1.53 2.25
C LEU A 129 7.24 2.20 3.04
N ILE A 130 8.24 1.42 3.42
CA ILE A 130 9.45 1.90 4.08
C ILE A 130 10.50 2.22 3.02
N GLY A 131 10.91 3.49 2.97
CA GLY A 131 11.95 4.03 2.12
C GLY A 131 13.35 3.72 2.65
N SER A 132 14.24 3.30 1.76
CA SER A 132 15.65 3.10 2.04
C SER A 132 16.49 3.59 0.86
N TYR A 133 17.65 4.16 1.13
CA TYR A 133 18.56 4.68 0.13
C TYR A 133 19.62 3.64 -0.25
N PHE A 134 19.70 3.35 -1.55
CA PHE A 134 20.67 2.42 -2.13
C PHE A 134 21.76 3.21 -2.85
N ARG A 135 22.94 3.29 -2.24
CA ARG A 135 24.12 3.99 -2.78
C ARG A 135 24.62 3.40 -4.10
N LYS A 136 24.50 2.08 -4.30
CA LYS A 136 25.09 1.37 -5.45
C LYS A 136 24.54 1.87 -6.78
N ASP A 137 23.26 2.20 -6.83
CA ASP A 137 22.54 2.61 -8.04
C ASP A 137 21.91 4.01 -7.91
N ASN A 138 22.25 4.75 -6.85
CA ASN A 138 21.66 6.03 -6.50
C ASN A 138 20.13 6.00 -6.57
N SER A 139 19.52 5.07 -5.85
CA SER A 139 18.08 4.83 -5.89
C SER A 139 17.43 4.85 -4.51
N CYS A 140 16.15 5.22 -4.47
CA CYS A 140 15.30 5.01 -3.31
C CYS A 140 14.50 3.73 -3.51
N ARG A 141 14.43 2.87 -2.51
CA ARG A 141 13.61 1.66 -2.53
C ARG A 141 12.55 1.74 -1.45
N TYR A 142 11.31 1.50 -1.84
CA TYR A 142 10.13 1.55 -0.99
C TYR A 142 9.59 0.14 -0.84
N ARG A 143 9.75 -0.46 0.34
CA ARG A 143 9.42 -1.87 0.59
C ARG A 143 8.16 -2.01 1.45
N SER A 144 7.29 -2.92 1.05
CA SER A 144 6.10 -3.32 1.81
C SER A 144 6.44 -4.41 2.83
N GLN A 145 5.58 -4.60 3.84
CA GLN A 145 5.74 -5.65 4.86
C GLN A 145 5.81 -7.05 4.24
N ASN A 146 5.13 -7.27 3.10
CA ASN A 146 5.12 -8.55 2.39
C ASN A 146 6.35 -8.79 1.51
N GLY A 147 7.26 -7.82 1.43
CA GLY A 147 8.53 -7.95 0.74
C GLY A 147 8.57 -7.41 -0.69
N ASP A 148 7.41 -7.10 -1.27
CA ASP A 148 7.31 -6.35 -2.53
C ASP A 148 7.95 -4.97 -2.37
N SER A 149 8.58 -4.47 -3.43
CA SER A 149 9.26 -3.19 -3.41
C SER A 149 9.17 -2.40 -4.71
N ILE A 150 9.21 -1.08 -4.56
CA ILE A 150 9.29 -0.12 -5.65
C ILE A 150 10.68 0.54 -5.58
N GLY A 151 11.49 0.37 -6.61
CA GLY A 151 12.77 1.06 -6.78
C GLY A 151 12.61 2.29 -7.66
N TYR A 152 13.12 3.43 -7.21
CA TYR A 152 13.11 4.71 -7.92
C TYR A 152 14.55 5.18 -8.14
N GLN A 153 14.97 5.25 -9.40
CA GLN A 153 16.31 5.73 -9.77
C GLN A 153 16.33 7.25 -9.83
N LEU A 154 17.12 7.89 -8.95
CA LEU A 154 17.15 9.34 -8.80
C LEU A 154 17.64 10.08 -10.06
N ASN A 155 18.54 9.46 -10.84
CA ASN A 155 19.13 10.10 -12.02
C ASN A 155 18.25 10.01 -13.28
N SER A 156 17.47 8.93 -13.42
CA SER A 156 16.75 8.59 -14.64
C SER A 156 15.23 8.69 -14.51
N GLY A 157 14.72 8.78 -13.28
CA GLY A 157 13.30 8.71 -12.98
C GLY A 157 12.69 7.33 -13.19
N ARG A 158 13.51 6.31 -13.46
CA ARG A 158 13.03 4.95 -13.70
C ARG A 158 12.44 4.38 -12.43
N VAL A 159 11.21 3.89 -12.53
CA VAL A 159 10.55 3.13 -11.47
C VAL A 159 10.58 1.65 -11.81
N ILE A 160 10.90 0.80 -10.84
CA ILE A 160 11.05 -0.65 -10.98
C ILE A 160 10.21 -1.30 -9.90
N PHE A 161 9.26 -2.15 -10.28
CA PHE A 161 8.52 -2.98 -9.35
C PHE A 161 9.20 -4.35 -9.20
N LEU A 162 9.40 -4.79 -7.96
CA LEU A 162 10.00 -6.07 -7.61
C LEU A 162 9.05 -6.79 -6.65
N THR A 163 8.53 -7.94 -7.05
CA THR A 163 7.75 -8.81 -6.17
C THR A 163 8.67 -9.72 -5.35
N SER A 164 8.31 -9.99 -4.10
CA SER A 164 8.98 -11.08 -3.37
C SER A 164 8.67 -12.42 -4.04
N PRO A 165 9.67 -13.31 -4.24
CA PRO A 165 9.42 -14.68 -4.70
C PRO A 165 8.65 -15.52 -3.66
#